data_AF-T1A6G6-F1
#
_entry.id   AF-T1A6G6-F1
#
_cell.length_a   1.000
_cell.length_b   1.000
_cell.length_c   1.000
_cell.angle_alpha   90.00
_cell.angle_beta   90.00
_cell.angle_gamma   90.00
#
_symmetry.space_group_name_H-M   'P 1'
#
loop_
_entity.id
_entity.type
_entity.pdbx_description
1 polymer ?
#
loop_
_entity_poly.entity_id
_entity_poly.type
_entity_poly.pdbx_seq_one_letter_code
_entity_poly.pdbx_strand_id
1 'polypeptide(L)'
;MSELRPLGAYADVGMALARRRQERGVTLEFAARSLHVPKALVAGLEAGALGEFDARIYYLGHLRRYAAWLELDPEALIRMLPDPGTRETPLPGPPDADDTWPSGSRAWLWILAGLLLVGAILATLWLVLGSRPGEHAMPPQPAIAARHPRPLPGPLPALSHPHPRPAPVVSRLRLRFVLTRSSWIAVTASGHSVYAGLVKRGTHLRLRARPPVKVVLGDARGIALFVDGQRLHLAPWTGADHVAVLHLAPPLGSPRP
;
A
#
# COMPACT_ATOMS: atom_id res chain seq x y z
N MET A 1 18.66 -22.52 -41.60
CA MET A 1 19.39 -21.32 -41.12
C MET A 1 18.42 -20.13 -41.00
N SER A 2 17.42 -20.18 -40.11
CA SER A 2 16.40 -19.10 -40.04
C SER A 2 15.84 -18.89 -38.62
N GLU A 3 16.69 -18.48 -37.68
CA GLU A 3 16.27 -18.17 -36.29
C GLU A 3 16.92 -16.91 -35.69
N LEU A 4 17.32 -15.92 -36.52
CA LEU A 4 17.86 -14.63 -36.02
C LEU A 4 16.94 -13.42 -36.28
N ARG A 5 15.72 -13.63 -36.80
CA ARG A 5 14.79 -12.56 -37.17
C ARG A 5 14.18 -11.73 -36.01
N PRO A 6 13.96 -12.24 -34.78
CA PRO A 6 13.21 -11.47 -33.77
C PRO A 6 14.00 -10.28 -33.21
N LEU A 7 15.34 -10.33 -33.17
CA LEU A 7 16.17 -9.21 -32.72
C LEU A 7 16.33 -8.12 -33.78
N GLY A 8 16.26 -8.46 -35.07
CA GLY A 8 16.38 -7.51 -36.18
C GLY A 8 15.27 -6.45 -36.16
N ALA A 9 14.04 -6.85 -35.84
CA ALA A 9 12.90 -5.92 -35.79
C ALA A 9 13.07 -4.80 -34.75
N TYR A 10 13.67 -5.09 -33.58
CA TYR A 10 13.94 -4.07 -32.57
C TYR A 10 15.02 -3.09 -33.04
N ALA A 11 16.05 -3.60 -33.73
CA ALA A 11 17.09 -2.76 -34.32
C ALA A 11 16.54 -1.86 -35.44
N ASP A 12 15.65 -2.38 -36.29
CA ASP A 12 14.99 -1.62 -37.36
C ASP A 12 14.16 -0.45 -36.80
N VAL A 13 13.38 -0.70 -35.75
CA VAL A 13 12.63 0.34 -35.03
C VAL A 13 13.59 1.35 -34.38
N GLY A 14 14.67 0.88 -33.75
CA GLY A 14 15.68 1.75 -33.14
C GLY A 14 16.35 2.68 -34.15
N MET A 15 16.73 2.16 -35.32
CA MET A 15 17.28 2.96 -36.42
C MET A 15 16.29 4.00 -36.94
N ALA A 16 15.00 3.68 -37.01
CA ALA A 16 13.96 4.63 -37.43
C ALA A 16 13.86 5.81 -36.44
N LEU A 17 13.91 5.55 -35.13
CA LEU A 17 13.95 6.59 -34.10
C LEU A 17 15.21 7.44 -34.22
N ALA A 18 16.38 6.81 -34.36
CA ALA A 18 17.67 7.48 -34.47
C ALA A 18 17.72 8.41 -35.68
N ARG A 19 17.26 7.94 -36.84
CA ARG A 19 17.18 8.73 -38.06
C ARG A 19 16.28 9.94 -37.87
N ARG A 20 15.07 9.74 -37.34
CA ARG A 20 14.14 10.85 -37.09
C ARG A 20 14.69 11.86 -36.09
N ARG A 21 15.40 11.41 -35.06
CA ARG A 21 16.10 12.29 -34.11
C ARG A 21 17.16 13.14 -34.83
N GLN A 22 17.97 12.51 -35.68
CA GLN A 22 19.03 13.18 -36.45
C GLN A 22 18.44 14.18 -37.47
N GLU A 23 17.33 13.85 -38.13
CA GLU A 23 16.62 14.76 -39.04
C GLU A 23 16.12 16.02 -38.33
N ARG A 24 15.76 15.93 -37.04
CA ARG A 24 15.40 17.10 -36.22
C ARG A 24 16.61 17.85 -35.66
N GLY A 25 17.84 17.35 -35.88
CA GLY A 25 19.07 17.95 -35.37
C GLY A 25 19.18 17.91 -33.84
N VAL A 26 18.46 17.01 -33.16
CA VAL A 26 18.47 16.96 -31.68
C VAL A 26 19.47 15.91 -31.18
N THR A 27 20.21 16.26 -30.12
CA THR A 27 21.18 15.35 -29.50
C THR A 27 20.48 14.33 -28.60
N LEU A 28 21.16 13.21 -28.32
CA LEU A 28 20.66 12.20 -27.37
C LEU A 28 20.45 12.81 -25.97
N GLU A 29 21.37 13.66 -25.52
CA GLU A 29 21.29 14.36 -24.24
C GLU A 29 20.06 15.25 -24.16
N PHE A 30 19.77 15.98 -25.24
CA PHE A 30 18.62 16.88 -25.29
C PHE A 30 17.30 16.10 -25.33
N ALA A 31 17.24 15.02 -26.12
CA ALA A 31 16.10 14.12 -26.15
C ALA A 31 15.83 13.51 -24.76
N ALA A 32 16.88 12.98 -24.11
CA ALA A 32 16.79 12.40 -22.78
C ALA A 32 16.30 13.41 -21.72
N ARG A 33 16.84 14.62 -21.75
CA ARG A 33 16.41 15.72 -20.85
C ARG A 33 14.95 16.10 -21.08
N SER A 34 14.55 16.28 -22.34
CA SER A 34 13.17 16.63 -22.70
C SER A 34 12.19 15.56 -22.24
N LEU A 35 12.59 14.30 -22.40
CA LEU A 35 11.81 13.14 -21.99
C LEU A 35 11.95 12.80 -20.50
N HIS A 36 12.78 13.51 -19.72
CA HIS A 36 13.03 13.21 -18.31
C HIS A 36 13.40 11.74 -18.06
N VAL A 37 14.22 11.17 -18.94
CA VAL A 37 14.74 9.79 -18.82
C VAL A 37 16.27 9.81 -18.89
N PRO A 38 16.95 8.76 -18.38
CA PRO A 38 18.39 8.63 -18.54
C PRO A 38 18.80 8.59 -20.02
N LYS A 39 19.96 9.18 -20.36
CA LYS A 39 20.52 9.13 -21.72
C LYS A 39 20.68 7.70 -22.23
N ALA A 40 21.13 6.79 -21.35
CA ALA A 40 21.30 5.37 -21.66
C ALA A 40 20.00 4.76 -22.20
N LEU A 41 18.85 5.11 -21.62
CA LEU A 41 17.56 4.57 -22.04
C LEU A 41 17.19 5.00 -23.47
N VAL A 42 17.45 6.27 -23.83
CA VAL A 42 17.23 6.74 -25.21
C VAL A 42 18.17 6.05 -26.19
N ALA A 43 19.44 5.87 -25.80
CA ALA A 43 20.41 5.14 -26.60
C ALA A 43 20.01 3.67 -26.77
N GLY A 44 19.51 3.01 -25.72
CA GLY A 44 19.00 1.65 -25.76
C GLY A 44 17.78 1.49 -26.67
N LEU A 45 16.86 2.46 -26.70
CA LEU A 45 15.76 2.49 -27.67
C LEU A 45 16.29 2.57 -29.11
N GLU A 46 17.24 3.46 -29.39
CA GLU A 46 17.85 3.64 -30.72
C GLU A 46 18.69 2.43 -31.16
N ALA A 47 19.29 1.71 -30.21
CA ALA A 47 20.03 0.48 -30.47
C ALA A 47 19.13 -0.77 -30.59
N GLY A 48 17.84 -0.65 -30.28
CA GLY A 48 16.94 -1.82 -30.21
C GLY A 48 17.29 -2.78 -29.06
N ALA A 49 17.99 -2.31 -28.03
CA ALA A 49 18.53 -3.12 -26.95
C ALA A 49 17.47 -3.44 -25.89
N LEU A 50 16.58 -4.40 -26.18
CA LEU A 50 15.52 -4.82 -25.25
C LEU A 50 16.07 -5.25 -23.87
N GLY A 51 17.28 -5.84 -23.83
CA GLY A 51 17.91 -6.30 -22.60
C GLY A 51 18.35 -5.20 -21.62
N GLU A 52 18.38 -3.93 -22.04
CA GLU A 52 18.60 -2.79 -21.12
C GLU A 52 17.35 -2.45 -20.30
N PHE A 53 16.21 -3.10 -20.59
CA PHE A 53 14.94 -2.88 -19.93
C PHE A 53 14.54 -4.10 -19.11
N ASP A 54 14.13 -3.87 -17.86
CA ASP A 54 13.71 -4.94 -16.94
C ASP A 54 12.53 -5.78 -17.46
N ALA A 55 11.71 -5.17 -18.33
CA ALA A 55 10.59 -5.85 -18.98
C ALA A 55 10.26 -5.19 -20.33
N ARG A 56 9.74 -5.99 -21.27
CA ARG A 56 9.28 -5.52 -22.59
C ARG A 56 8.20 -4.44 -22.49
N ILE A 57 7.34 -4.50 -21.49
CA ILE A 57 6.29 -3.49 -21.26
C ILE A 57 6.92 -2.11 -21.00
N TYR A 58 8.05 -2.05 -20.28
CA TYR A 58 8.78 -0.80 -20.06
C TYR A 58 9.42 -0.30 -21.36
N TYR A 59 10.06 -1.19 -22.14
CA TYR A 59 10.56 -0.84 -23.47
C TYR A 59 9.46 -0.20 -24.34
N LEU A 60 8.28 -0.83 -24.42
CA LEU A 60 7.16 -0.31 -25.21
C LEU A 60 6.63 1.03 -24.68
N GLY A 61 6.56 1.21 -23.36
CA GLY A 61 6.14 2.49 -22.77
C GLY A 61 7.09 3.62 -23.15
N HIS A 62 8.39 3.37 -23.06
CA HIS A 62 9.42 4.35 -23.44
C HIS A 62 9.47 4.59 -24.95
N LEU A 63 9.30 3.55 -25.77
CA LEU A 63 9.17 3.64 -27.22
C LEU A 63 8.01 4.57 -27.61
N ARG A 64 6.81 4.37 -27.04
CA ARG A 64 5.65 5.23 -27.34
C ARG A 64 5.93 6.69 -27.04
N ARG A 65 6.46 6.97 -25.86
CA ARG A 65 6.75 8.34 -25.41
C ARG A 65 7.81 8.99 -26.29
N TYR A 66 8.86 8.27 -26.65
CA TYR A 66 9.93 8.80 -27.49
C TYR A 66 9.47 9.03 -28.93
N ALA A 67 8.79 8.05 -29.53
CA ALA A 67 8.21 8.16 -30.86
C ALA A 67 7.23 9.34 -30.97
N ALA A 68 6.34 9.49 -29.98
CA ALA A 68 5.41 10.62 -29.93
C ALA A 68 6.14 11.97 -29.84
N TRP A 69 7.21 12.07 -29.02
CA TRP A 69 8.01 13.28 -28.93
C TRP A 69 8.79 13.59 -30.22
N LEU A 70 9.18 12.55 -30.98
CA LEU A 70 9.75 12.65 -32.32
C LEU A 70 8.69 12.86 -33.42
N GLU A 71 7.41 12.97 -33.06
CA GLU A 71 6.28 13.11 -33.99
C GLU A 71 6.21 11.95 -35.01
N LEU A 72 6.54 10.74 -34.56
CA LEU A 72 6.31 9.49 -35.29
C LEU A 72 5.03 8.81 -34.78
N ASP A 73 4.40 7.97 -35.61
CA ASP A 73 3.30 7.11 -35.16
C ASP A 73 3.86 5.97 -34.28
N PRO A 74 3.59 5.97 -32.96
CA PRO A 74 4.11 4.95 -32.07
C PRO A 74 3.51 3.57 -32.35
N GLU A 75 2.24 3.49 -32.75
CA GLU A 75 1.58 2.20 -32.97
C GLU A 75 2.02 1.58 -34.30
N ALA A 76 2.39 2.39 -35.31
CA ALA A 76 3.07 1.89 -36.50
C ALA A 76 4.40 1.20 -36.17
N LEU A 77 5.23 1.82 -35.32
CA LEU A 77 6.50 1.23 -34.91
C LEU A 77 6.31 -0.03 -34.05
N ILE A 78 5.32 -0.05 -33.16
CA ILE A 78 5.04 -1.22 -32.32
C ILE A 78 4.55 -2.41 -33.15
N ARG A 79 3.76 -2.17 -34.21
CA ARG A 79 3.32 -3.24 -35.14
C ARG A 79 4.47 -3.90 -35.89
N MET A 80 5.61 -3.24 -36.04
CA MET A 80 6.81 -3.82 -36.64
C MET A 80 7.55 -4.77 -35.69
N LEU A 81 7.34 -4.62 -34.37
CA LEU A 81 7.96 -5.48 -33.38
C LEU A 81 7.27 -6.85 -33.35
N PRO A 82 8.03 -7.94 -33.11
CA PRO A 82 7.45 -9.27 -32.99
C PRO A 82 6.44 -9.30 -31.84
N ASP A 83 5.31 -9.93 -32.10
CA ASP A 83 4.35 -10.29 -31.07
C ASP A 83 5.06 -11.21 -30.06
N PRO A 84 5.05 -10.89 -28.76
CA PRO A 84 5.70 -11.70 -27.74
C PRO A 84 5.09 -13.10 -27.62
N GLY A 85 3.97 -13.39 -28.30
CA GLY A 85 3.36 -14.71 -28.35
C GLY A 85 2.94 -15.15 -26.96
N THR A 86 1.89 -14.55 -26.40
CA THR A 86 1.19 -14.95 -25.16
C THR A 86 2.04 -15.54 -24.03
N ARG A 87 3.27 -15.06 -23.86
CA ARG A 87 4.03 -15.24 -22.63
C ARG A 87 4.14 -13.85 -22.02
N GLU A 88 3.05 -13.45 -21.38
CA GLU A 88 3.11 -12.45 -20.32
C GLU A 88 4.15 -12.96 -19.34
N THR A 89 5.38 -12.42 -19.41
CA THR A 89 6.31 -12.54 -18.29
C THR A 89 5.55 -11.93 -17.12
N PRO A 90 5.17 -12.73 -16.11
CA PRO A 90 4.49 -12.18 -14.94
C PRO A 90 5.35 -11.02 -14.44
N LEU A 91 4.72 -9.88 -14.18
CA LEU A 91 5.37 -8.77 -13.47
C LEU A 91 6.21 -9.39 -12.34
N PRO A 92 7.50 -9.03 -12.18
CA PRO A 92 8.27 -9.45 -11.03
C PRO A 92 7.42 -9.17 -9.80
N GLY A 93 7.05 -10.24 -9.09
CA GLY A 93 6.33 -10.10 -7.84
C GLY A 93 7.14 -9.20 -6.90
N PRO A 94 6.50 -8.55 -5.92
CA PRO A 94 7.26 -8.02 -4.78
C PRO A 94 8.19 -9.14 -4.26
N PRO A 95 9.47 -8.86 -3.99
CA PRO A 95 10.43 -9.88 -3.57
C PRO A 95 9.86 -10.65 -2.37
N ASP A 96 9.78 -11.97 -2.55
CA ASP A 96 9.38 -13.04 -1.64
C ASP A 96 8.18 -12.71 -0.74
N ALA A 97 7.00 -12.68 -1.35
CA ALA A 97 5.76 -13.04 -0.67
C ALA A 97 5.58 -14.57 -0.71
N ASP A 98 6.58 -15.31 -0.24
CA ASP A 98 6.43 -16.75 -0.05
C ASP A 98 5.38 -16.97 1.08
N ASP A 99 4.32 -17.68 0.69
CA ASP A 99 3.52 -18.62 1.48
C ASP A 99 2.05 -18.34 1.84
N THR A 100 1.41 -17.19 1.53
CA THR A 100 -0.01 -17.06 1.98
C THR A 100 -1.02 -16.35 1.08
N TRP A 101 -0.77 -16.13 -0.21
CA TRP A 101 -1.85 -15.60 -1.07
C TRP A 101 -2.55 -16.69 -1.89
N PRO A 102 -3.65 -17.30 -1.40
CA PRO A 102 -4.44 -18.22 -2.20
C PRO A 102 -5.18 -17.43 -3.28
N SER A 103 -4.56 -17.32 -4.46
CA SER A 103 -5.25 -16.96 -5.69
C SER A 103 -6.06 -18.18 -6.15
N GLY A 104 -7.37 -18.14 -5.94
CA GLY A 104 -8.28 -19.22 -6.30
C GLY A 104 -9.62 -19.11 -5.58
N SER A 105 -10.65 -18.72 -6.32
CA SER A 105 -12.04 -18.43 -5.92
C SER A 105 -12.84 -19.64 -5.39
N ARG A 106 -12.39 -20.23 -4.27
CA ARG A 106 -13.15 -21.23 -3.48
C ARG A 106 -12.79 -21.26 -1.98
N ALA A 107 -11.75 -20.55 -1.55
CA ALA A 107 -11.39 -20.42 -0.14
C ALA A 107 -12.45 -19.67 0.69
N TRP A 108 -13.15 -18.67 0.12
CA TRP A 108 -14.27 -18.02 0.79
C TRP A 108 -15.42 -19.02 1.06
N LEU A 109 -15.68 -20.00 0.19
CA LEU A 109 -16.70 -21.01 0.46
C LEU A 109 -16.41 -21.79 1.76
N TRP A 110 -15.14 -22.07 2.06
CA TRP A 110 -14.74 -22.70 3.32
C TRP A 110 -14.87 -21.75 4.52
N ILE A 111 -14.62 -20.45 4.35
CA ILE A 111 -14.86 -19.44 5.39
C ILE A 111 -16.36 -19.33 5.69
N LEU A 112 -17.22 -19.33 4.65
CA LEU A 112 -18.67 -19.33 4.81
C LEU A 112 -19.17 -20.61 5.47
N ALA A 113 -18.68 -21.78 5.02
CA ALA A 113 -19.02 -23.07 5.62
C ALA A 113 -18.59 -23.14 7.09
N GLY A 114 -17.39 -22.64 7.42
CA GLY A 114 -16.90 -22.54 8.79
C GLY A 114 -17.74 -21.60 9.66
N LEU A 115 -18.11 -20.43 9.14
CA LEU A 115 -18.96 -19.48 9.87
C LEU A 115 -20.36 -20.06 10.13
N LEU A 116 -20.91 -20.78 9.16
CA LEU A 116 -22.21 -21.44 9.27
C LEU A 116 -22.18 -22.58 10.30
N LEU A 117 -21.09 -23.37 10.34
CA LEU A 117 -20.86 -24.39 11.34
C LEU A 117 -20.75 -23.79 12.76
N VAL A 118 -19.96 -22.73 12.92
CA VAL A 118 -19.82 -22.03 14.22
C VAL A 118 -21.16 -21.44 14.65
N GLY A 119 -21.92 -20.84 13.73
CA GLY A 119 -23.26 -20.32 14.02
C GLY A 119 -24.22 -21.41 14.48
N ALA A 120 -24.22 -22.58 13.82
CA ALA A 120 -25.03 -23.73 14.22
C ALA A 120 -24.62 -24.25 15.61
N ILE A 121 -23.32 -24.36 15.90
CA ILE A 121 -22.83 -24.78 17.22
C ILE A 121 -23.25 -23.79 18.31
N LEU A 122 -23.12 -22.48 18.07
CA LEU A 122 -23.52 -21.46 19.03
C LEU A 122 -25.05 -21.44 19.25
N ALA A 123 -25.85 -21.60 18.19
CA ALA A 123 -27.30 -21.70 18.32
C ALA A 123 -27.71 -22.94 19.11
N THR A 124 -27.06 -24.08 18.85
CA THR A 124 -27.31 -25.34 19.58
C THR A 124 -26.90 -25.21 21.05
N LEU A 125 -25.73 -24.61 21.33
CA LEU A 125 -25.25 -24.37 22.69
C LEU A 125 -26.18 -23.41 23.44
N TRP A 126 -26.69 -22.37 22.78
CA TRP A 126 -27.67 -21.45 23.37
C TRP A 126 -28.99 -22.15 23.69
N LEU A 127 -29.46 -23.06 22.83
CA LEU A 127 -30.67 -23.86 23.10
C LEU A 127 -30.49 -24.79 24.32
N VAL A 128 -29.31 -25.42 24.44
CA VAL A 128 -29.03 -26.39 25.51
C VAL A 128 -28.71 -25.70 26.84
N LEU A 129 -27.99 -24.58 26.85
CA LEU A 129 -27.65 -23.84 28.08
C LEU A 129 -28.72 -22.81 28.49
N GLY A 130 -29.53 -22.30 27.55
CA GLY A 130 -30.57 -21.31 27.79
C GLY A 130 -31.88 -21.89 28.35
N SER A 131 -32.02 -23.22 28.33
CA SER A 131 -33.18 -23.93 28.87
C SER A 131 -33.02 -24.17 30.38
N ARG A 132 -33.03 -23.11 31.19
CA ARG A 132 -33.35 -23.23 32.62
C ARG A 132 -34.82 -22.86 32.81
N PRO A 133 -35.75 -23.83 32.83
CA PRO A 133 -37.11 -23.56 33.28
C PRO A 133 -37.03 -22.94 34.68
N GLY A 134 -37.63 -21.75 34.81
CA GLY A 134 -37.50 -20.89 35.99
C GLY A 134 -37.77 -21.65 37.28
N GLU A 135 -36.69 -21.87 38.05
CA GLU A 135 -36.83 -22.15 39.46
C GLU A 135 -37.44 -20.90 40.11
N HIS A 136 -38.65 -21.12 40.60
CA HIS A 136 -39.46 -20.12 41.27
C HIS A 136 -38.67 -19.57 42.46
N ALA A 137 -38.62 -18.24 42.54
CA ALA A 137 -37.98 -17.51 43.61
C ALA A 137 -38.52 -17.93 44.99
N MET A 138 -37.62 -18.38 45.87
CA MET A 138 -37.87 -18.57 47.29
C MET A 138 -38.11 -17.19 47.96
N PRO A 139 -39.09 -17.04 48.88
CA PRO A 139 -39.27 -15.80 49.63
C PRO A 139 -38.16 -15.60 50.68
N PRO A 140 -37.86 -14.35 51.07
CA PRO A 140 -36.82 -14.06 52.07
C PRO A 140 -37.32 -14.40 53.48
N GLN A 141 -36.55 -15.19 54.22
CA GLN A 141 -36.79 -15.50 55.63
C GLN A 141 -35.87 -14.63 56.51
N PRO A 142 -36.36 -13.96 57.57
CA PRO A 142 -35.53 -13.10 58.41
C PRO A 142 -34.66 -13.88 59.41
N ALA A 143 -33.42 -13.41 59.49
CA ALA A 143 -32.38 -13.54 60.51
C ALA A 143 -32.64 -14.37 61.79
N ILE A 144 -31.73 -15.30 62.07
CA ILE A 144 -31.28 -15.58 63.44
C ILE A 144 -29.75 -15.62 63.46
N ALA A 145 -29.21 -14.93 64.46
CA ALA A 145 -27.80 -14.74 64.75
C ALA A 145 -27.03 -16.05 64.94
N ALA A 146 -25.84 -16.11 64.34
CA ALA A 146 -24.72 -16.85 64.89
C ALA A 146 -23.48 -15.98 64.80
N ARG A 147 -23.18 -15.28 65.90
CA ARG A 147 -21.89 -14.65 66.12
C ARG A 147 -20.84 -15.75 66.23
N HIS A 148 -19.75 -15.66 65.48
CA HIS A 148 -18.50 -16.31 65.86
C HIS A 148 -17.31 -15.33 65.73
N PRO A 149 -16.30 -15.46 66.61
CA PRO A 149 -15.31 -14.43 66.85
C PRO A 149 -14.25 -14.35 65.77
N ARG A 150 -13.75 -13.13 65.60
CA ARG A 150 -12.62 -12.72 64.76
C ARG A 150 -11.29 -13.29 65.29
N PRO A 151 -10.46 -13.94 64.47
CA PRO A 151 -9.03 -14.04 64.72
C PRO A 151 -8.28 -12.85 64.09
N LEU A 152 -7.41 -12.23 64.86
CA LEU A 152 -6.25 -11.42 64.45
C LEU A 152 -5.03 -12.08 65.15
N PRO A 153 -3.77 -11.89 64.71
CA PRO A 153 -3.23 -11.20 63.52
C PRO A 153 -2.09 -12.00 62.81
N GLY A 154 -1.62 -11.50 61.67
CA GLY A 154 -0.32 -11.88 61.08
C GLY A 154 0.17 -10.78 60.11
N PRO A 155 1.42 -10.29 60.18
CA PRO A 155 1.90 -9.23 59.31
C PRO A 155 2.44 -9.72 57.95
N LEU A 156 2.21 -8.88 56.94
CA LEU A 156 2.96 -8.68 55.67
C LEU A 156 2.67 -9.65 54.50
N PRO A 157 2.84 -9.24 53.22
CA PRO A 157 3.39 -7.98 52.72
C PRO A 157 2.37 -7.12 51.94
N ALA A 158 2.59 -5.81 51.94
CA ALA A 158 1.99 -4.92 50.95
C ALA A 158 2.45 -5.38 49.56
N LEU A 159 1.54 -5.97 48.79
CA LEU A 159 1.73 -6.09 47.35
C LEU A 159 1.90 -4.66 46.84
N SER A 160 3.13 -4.37 46.46
CA SER A 160 3.51 -3.13 45.81
C SER A 160 2.62 -3.00 44.57
N HIS A 161 1.69 -2.04 44.57
CA HIS A 161 1.07 -1.64 43.32
C HIS A 161 2.22 -1.19 42.41
N PRO A 162 2.42 -1.80 41.23
CA PRO A 162 3.36 -1.24 40.28
C PRO A 162 2.85 0.16 39.94
N HIS A 163 3.59 1.17 40.39
CA HIS A 163 3.46 2.53 39.88
C HIS A 163 3.48 2.42 38.36
N PRO A 164 2.46 2.91 37.62
CA PRO A 164 2.51 2.90 36.17
C PRO A 164 3.72 3.72 35.75
N ARG A 165 4.80 3.02 35.40
CA ARG A 165 6.00 3.59 34.79
C ARG A 165 5.48 4.44 33.63
N PRO A 166 5.74 5.76 33.58
CA PRO A 166 5.30 6.57 32.45
C PRO A 166 5.84 5.91 31.20
N ALA A 167 4.92 5.35 30.40
CA ALA A 167 5.30 4.77 29.12
C ALA A 167 6.04 5.85 28.34
N PRO A 168 7.16 5.53 27.67
CA PRO A 168 7.85 6.52 26.87
C PRO A 168 6.81 7.18 25.96
N VAL A 169 6.70 8.51 26.05
CA VAL A 169 5.88 9.31 25.15
C VAL A 169 6.55 9.20 23.79
N VAL A 170 6.29 8.10 23.11
CA VAL A 170 6.64 7.96 21.71
C VAL A 170 5.71 8.90 20.99
N SER A 171 6.25 10.00 20.47
CA SER A 171 5.53 10.97 19.64
C SER A 171 4.96 10.26 18.41
N ARG A 172 3.72 9.74 18.53
CA ARG A 172 3.00 9.08 17.44
C ARG A 172 2.18 10.15 16.71
N LEU A 173 2.54 10.39 15.46
CA LEU A 173 1.83 11.32 14.58
C LEU A 173 0.45 10.77 14.24
N ARG A 174 -0.61 11.56 14.46
CA ARG A 174 -1.98 11.17 14.12
C ARG A 174 -2.30 11.65 12.72
N LEU A 175 -2.36 10.70 11.78
CA LEU A 175 -2.74 10.96 10.40
C LEU A 175 -4.21 10.59 10.21
N ARG A 176 -5.02 11.52 9.72
CA ARG A 176 -6.41 11.25 9.33
C ARG A 176 -6.59 11.65 7.88
N PHE A 177 -7.05 10.70 7.07
CA PHE A 177 -7.36 10.88 5.66
C PHE A 177 -8.87 10.87 5.49
N VAL A 178 -9.41 11.87 4.80
CA VAL A 178 -10.82 11.94 4.43
C VAL A 178 -10.90 11.94 2.91
N LEU A 179 -11.46 10.87 2.35
CA LEU A 179 -11.48 10.65 0.91
C LEU A 179 -12.84 11.03 0.32
N THR A 180 -12.84 11.93 -0.66
CA THR A 180 -13.99 12.28 -1.50
C THR A 180 -14.00 11.50 -2.82
N ARG A 181 -12.93 10.76 -3.15
CA ARG A 181 -12.82 9.83 -4.29
C ARG A 181 -12.05 8.57 -3.87
N SER A 182 -12.16 7.50 -4.64
CA SER A 182 -11.30 6.33 -4.43
C SER A 182 -9.85 6.70 -4.77
N SER A 183 -8.91 6.53 -3.84
CA SER A 183 -7.50 6.88 -4.07
C SER A 183 -6.57 5.89 -3.39
N TRP A 184 -5.44 5.61 -4.05
CA TRP A 184 -4.33 4.87 -3.48
C TRP A 184 -3.67 5.69 -2.38
N ILE A 185 -3.43 5.07 -1.23
CA ILE A 185 -2.71 5.67 -0.10
C ILE A 185 -1.61 4.68 0.32
N ALA A 186 -0.37 5.14 0.32
CA ALA A 186 0.75 4.44 0.94
C ALA A 186 1.37 5.31 2.03
N VAL A 187 1.59 4.74 3.21
CA VAL A 187 2.20 5.39 4.38
C VAL A 187 3.35 4.52 4.82
N THR A 188 4.57 5.04 4.74
CA THR A 188 5.80 4.41 5.19
C THR A 188 6.29 5.16 6.42
N ALA A 189 6.57 4.47 7.52
CA ALA A 189 7.10 5.07 8.74
C ALA A 189 8.41 4.38 9.13
N SER A 190 9.44 5.17 9.44
CA SER A 190 10.75 4.63 9.83
C SER A 190 11.32 3.60 8.84
N GLY A 191 11.04 3.78 7.54
CA GLY A 191 11.47 2.87 6.47
C GLY A 191 10.53 1.70 6.17
N HIS A 192 9.53 1.41 7.01
CA HIS A 192 8.61 0.28 6.82
C HIS A 192 7.21 0.75 6.40
N SER A 193 6.57 0.03 5.48
CA SER A 193 5.19 0.32 5.06
C SER A 193 4.23 0.06 6.24
N VAL A 194 3.59 1.11 6.73
CA VAL A 194 2.56 1.04 7.77
C VAL A 194 1.19 0.79 7.15
N TYR A 195 0.98 1.24 5.92
CA TYR A 195 -0.26 1.06 5.19
C TYR A 195 -0.03 1.23 3.69
N ALA A 196 -0.58 0.36 2.85
CA ALA A 196 -0.63 0.56 1.40
C ALA A 196 -1.92 -0.05 0.87
N GLY A 197 -2.75 0.75 0.20
CA GLY A 197 -4.00 0.22 -0.36
C GLY A 197 -4.87 1.26 -1.05
N LEU A 198 -5.80 0.77 -1.86
CA LEU A 198 -6.85 1.58 -2.47
C LEU A 198 -7.97 1.80 -1.45
N VAL A 199 -8.20 3.06 -1.09
CA VAL A 199 -9.23 3.43 -0.12
C VAL A 199 -10.43 4.00 -0.87
N LYS A 200 -11.62 3.45 -0.60
CA LYS A 200 -12.89 3.88 -1.24
C LYS A 200 -13.35 5.25 -0.71
N ARG A 201 -14.07 5.99 -1.55
CA ARG A 201 -14.73 7.27 -1.21
C ARG A 201 -15.54 7.15 0.09
N GLY A 202 -15.49 8.18 0.93
CA GLY A 202 -16.24 8.28 2.18
C GLY A 202 -15.56 7.59 3.37
N THR A 203 -14.44 6.90 3.15
CA THR A 203 -13.69 6.25 4.22
C THR A 203 -12.85 7.26 4.98
N HIS A 204 -12.93 7.24 6.31
CA HIS A 204 -12.07 8.02 7.20
C HIS A 204 -10.95 7.13 7.74
N LEU A 205 -9.81 7.10 7.06
CA LEU A 205 -8.66 6.31 7.50
C LEU A 205 -7.91 7.09 8.60
N ARG A 206 -7.76 6.49 9.78
CA ARG A 206 -6.98 7.06 10.90
C ARG A 206 -5.77 6.17 11.16
N LEU A 207 -4.58 6.71 10.96
CA LEU A 207 -3.32 6.01 11.17
C LEU A 207 -2.49 6.72 12.23
N ARG A 208 -1.74 5.94 13.01
CA ARG A 208 -0.76 6.45 13.96
C ARG A 208 0.60 5.93 13.55
N ALA A 209 1.47 6.82 13.12
CA ALA A 209 2.80 6.45 12.60
C ALA A 209 3.89 7.17 13.41
N ARG A 210 5.06 6.53 13.53
CA ARG A 210 6.24 7.14 14.15
C ARG A 210 7.03 7.89 13.08
N PRO A 211 7.38 9.18 13.27
CA PRO A 211 8.26 9.87 12.34
C PRO A 211 9.64 9.20 12.25
N PRO A 212 10.35 9.30 11.10
CA PRO A 212 9.95 9.98 9.87
C PRO A 212 8.88 9.19 9.10
N VAL A 213 7.84 9.88 8.61
CA VAL A 213 6.75 9.27 7.83
C VAL A 213 6.76 9.80 6.40
N LYS A 214 6.85 8.89 5.42
CA LYS A 214 6.57 9.19 4.01
C LYS A 214 5.14 8.81 3.68
N VAL A 215 4.37 9.73 3.11
CA VAL A 215 2.99 9.50 2.68
C VAL A 215 2.90 9.73 1.19
N VAL A 216 2.39 8.75 0.45
CA VAL A 216 2.15 8.82 -0.99
C VAL A 216 0.64 8.70 -1.23
N LEU A 217 0.08 9.68 -1.93
CA LEU A 217 -1.33 9.78 -2.27
C LEU A 217 -1.47 9.75 -3.78
N GLY A 218 -2.23 8.79 -4.33
CA GLY A 218 -2.39 8.60 -5.78
C GLY A 218 -3.19 9.70 -6.47
N ASP A 219 -4.39 10.04 -5.96
CA ASP A 219 -5.19 11.17 -6.44
C ASP A 219 -5.48 12.14 -5.28
N ALA A 220 -4.53 13.03 -5.03
CA ALA A 220 -4.54 13.96 -3.90
C ALA A 220 -5.68 14.99 -3.96
N ARG A 221 -6.29 15.22 -5.13
CA ARG A 221 -7.44 16.14 -5.28
C ARG A 221 -8.67 15.66 -4.52
N GLY A 222 -8.80 14.35 -4.35
CA GLY A 222 -9.89 13.71 -3.63
C GLY A 222 -9.58 13.44 -2.16
N ILE A 223 -8.47 13.95 -1.60
CA ILE A 223 -8.01 13.58 -0.26
C ILE A 223 -7.80 14.84 0.58
N ALA A 224 -8.45 14.89 1.75
CA ALA A 224 -8.08 15.83 2.80
C ALA A 224 -7.25 15.10 3.86
N LEU A 225 -5.97 15.47 3.97
CA LEU A 225 -5.05 14.98 4.99
C LEU A 225 -5.08 15.90 6.21
N PHE A 226 -5.21 15.31 7.39
CA PHE A 226 -5.05 15.97 8.67
C PHE A 226 -3.86 15.34 9.40
N VAL A 227 -2.91 16.17 9.81
CA VAL A 227 -1.74 15.77 10.62
C VAL A 227 -1.91 16.40 11.99
N ASP A 228 -1.97 15.58 13.04
CA ASP A 228 -2.24 16.01 14.42
C ASP A 228 -3.47 16.91 14.58
N GLY A 229 -4.47 16.72 13.71
CA GLY A 229 -5.71 17.49 13.69
C GLY A 229 -5.69 18.73 12.81
N GLN A 230 -4.52 19.20 12.36
CA GLN A 230 -4.41 20.31 11.41
C GLN A 230 -4.58 19.81 9.98
N ARG A 231 -5.46 20.47 9.21
CA ARG A 231 -5.62 20.17 7.78
C ARG A 231 -4.38 20.63 7.03
N LEU A 232 -3.68 19.70 6.39
CA LEU A 232 -2.53 20.02 5.56
C LEU A 232 -2.98 20.31 4.13
N HIS A 233 -2.54 21.44 3.58
CA HIS A 233 -2.85 21.81 2.20
C HIS A 233 -1.96 21.02 1.25
N LEU A 234 -2.51 20.11 0.45
CA LEU A 234 -1.72 19.18 -0.37
C LEU A 234 -1.19 19.79 -1.67
N ALA A 235 -1.68 20.98 -2.06
CA ALA A 235 -1.34 21.66 -3.31
C ALA A 235 0.18 21.77 -3.60
N PRO A 236 1.05 22.17 -2.66
CA PRO A 236 2.48 22.29 -2.93
C PRO A 236 3.22 20.95 -3.06
N TRP A 237 2.58 19.83 -2.68
CA TRP A 237 3.13 18.48 -2.81
C TRP A 237 2.51 17.68 -3.95
N THR A 238 1.56 18.25 -4.68
CA THR A 238 0.79 17.57 -5.73
C THR A 238 1.37 17.90 -7.10
N GLY A 239 1.84 16.87 -7.82
CA GLY A 239 2.34 17.00 -9.20
C GLY A 239 1.24 17.09 -10.25
N ALA A 240 1.62 17.24 -11.53
CA ALA A 240 0.67 17.26 -12.67
C ALA A 240 -0.17 15.98 -12.77
N ASP A 241 0.37 14.84 -12.32
CA ASP A 241 -0.34 13.55 -12.27
C ASP A 241 -1.29 13.42 -11.07
N HIS A 242 -1.46 14.49 -10.28
CA HIS A 242 -2.29 14.53 -9.07
C HIS A 242 -1.84 13.61 -7.93
N VAL A 243 -0.64 13.04 -8.08
CA VAL A 243 0.06 12.31 -7.04
C VAL A 243 0.68 13.31 -6.06
N ALA A 244 0.49 13.09 -4.76
CA ALA A 244 1.17 13.85 -3.72
C ALA A 244 2.10 12.99 -2.87
N VAL A 245 3.34 13.44 -2.70
CA VAL A 245 4.36 12.78 -1.87
C VAL A 245 4.76 13.71 -0.74
N LEU A 246 4.52 13.30 0.50
CA LEU A 246 4.80 14.07 1.69
C LEU A 246 5.85 13.36 2.54
N HIS A 247 6.81 14.13 3.04
CA HIS A 247 7.81 13.69 3.99
C HIS A 247 7.58 14.42 5.30
N LEU A 248 7.05 13.73 6.30
CA LEU A 248 6.76 14.26 7.63
C LEU A 248 7.93 13.91 8.56
N ALA A 249 8.73 14.92 8.86
CA ALA A 249 9.84 14.83 9.81
C ALA A 249 9.32 14.70 11.25
N PRO A 250 10.13 14.20 12.21
CA PRO A 250 9.80 14.31 13.63
C PRO A 250 9.50 15.76 14.01
N PRO A 251 8.56 16.01 14.95
CA PRO A 251 8.31 17.37 15.42
C PRO A 251 9.64 17.94 15.92
N LEU A 252 10.09 19.03 15.30
CA LEU A 252 11.23 19.80 15.77
C LEU A 252 10.95 20.11 17.24
N GLY A 253 11.78 19.56 18.13
CA GLY A 253 11.81 19.99 19.51
C GLY A 253 11.99 21.50 19.52
N SER A 254 11.18 22.18 20.32
CA SER A 254 11.34 23.59 20.65
C SER A 254 12.82 23.97 20.85
N PRO A 255 13.27 25.16 20.41
CA PRO A 255 14.62 25.63 20.70
C PRO A 255 14.83 25.57 22.21
N ARG A 256 15.92 24.94 22.65
CA ARG A 256 16.33 24.96 24.05
C ARG A 256 16.54 26.43 24.48
N PRO A 257 16.04 26.83 25.66
CA PRO A 257 16.35 28.14 26.24
C PRO A 257 17.84 28.24 26.60
#